data_AF-A0A8J3T1A2-F1
#
_entry.id   AF-A0A8J3T1A2-F1
#
_cell.length_a   1.000
_cell.length_b   1.000
_cell.length_c   1.000
_cell.angle_alpha   90.00
_cell.angle_beta   90.00
_cell.angle_gamma   90.00
#
_symmetry.space_group_name_H-M   'P 1'
#
loop_
_entity.id
_entity.type
_entity.pdbx_description
1 polymer ?
#
loop_
_entity_poly.entity_id
_entity_poly.type
_entity_poly.pdbx_seq_one_letter_code
_entity_poly.pdbx_strand_id
1 'polypeptide(L)'
;MRRVSGRDDSGDDSGDFFGMTVEHLFAEVWSREGLSMRDRRLLLVGLLIGQGMDDALGTQLDAGLRTGQFTPEELREIVIFLAHYAGWPRGTRLDAQVEDLISRFMKDWGD
;
A
#
# COMPACT_ATOMS: atom_id res chain seq x y z
N MET A 1 33.93 25.15 -36.29
CA MET A 1 32.58 25.05 -35.69
C MET A 1 32.16 23.59 -35.66
N ARG A 2 32.14 22.97 -34.47
CA ARG A 2 31.84 21.55 -34.25
C ARG A 2 30.34 21.41 -33.90
N ARG A 3 29.58 20.61 -34.65
CA ARG A 3 28.23 20.17 -34.23
C ARG A 3 28.37 19.18 -33.09
N VAL A 4 27.64 19.44 -32.01
CA VAL A 4 27.29 18.47 -30.97
C VAL A 4 26.10 17.66 -31.49
N SER A 5 26.20 16.34 -31.46
CA SER A 5 25.05 15.48 -31.16
C SER A 5 25.55 14.07 -30.92
N GLY A 6 25.11 13.48 -29.81
CA GLY A 6 25.21 12.04 -29.61
C GLY A 6 25.74 11.67 -28.24
N ARG A 7 24.78 11.35 -27.36
CA ARG A 7 24.91 10.55 -26.15
C ARG A 7 25.27 11.30 -24.87
N ASP A 8 24.22 11.62 -24.11
CA ASP A 8 24.22 11.38 -22.66
C ASP A 8 23.12 10.36 -22.39
N ASP A 9 23.55 9.10 -22.34
CA ASP A 9 22.79 7.89 -22.06
C ASP A 9 22.61 7.77 -20.54
N SER A 10 22.10 8.82 -19.90
CA SER A 10 21.94 8.84 -18.45
C SER A 10 20.61 8.19 -18.06
N GLY A 11 20.62 6.85 -18.06
CA GLY A 11 19.96 5.99 -17.08
C GLY A 11 18.45 6.11 -16.93
N ASP A 12 17.71 5.37 -17.76
CA ASP A 12 16.39 4.85 -17.39
C ASP A 12 16.38 3.32 -17.56
N ASP A 13 17.19 2.63 -16.77
CA ASP A 13 17.18 1.16 -16.69
C ASP A 13 16.08 0.67 -15.72
N SER A 14 15.35 1.60 -15.09
CA SER A 14 14.16 1.37 -14.28
C SER A 14 12.87 1.27 -15.11
N GLY A 15 12.83 1.91 -16.28
CA GLY A 15 11.59 2.21 -17.00
C GLY A 15 10.84 0.98 -17.53
N ASP A 16 11.55 -0.05 -17.97
CA ASP A 16 10.92 -1.20 -18.63
C ASP A 16 10.46 -2.26 -17.62
N PHE A 17 11.32 -2.68 -16.70
CA PHE A 17 10.96 -3.67 -15.67
C PHE A 17 9.88 -3.15 -14.72
N PHE A 18 10.00 -1.90 -14.26
CA PHE A 18 8.99 -1.29 -13.39
C PHE A 18 7.69 -1.05 -14.16
N GLY A 19 7.77 -0.56 -15.40
CA GLY A 19 6.61 -0.36 -16.28
C GLY A 19 5.83 -1.64 -16.52
N MET A 20 6.50 -2.71 -16.95
CA MET A 20 5.87 -4.03 -17.17
C MET A 20 5.23 -4.59 -15.90
N THR A 21 5.90 -4.46 -14.76
CA THR A 21 5.40 -5.00 -13.48
C THR A 21 4.17 -4.24 -13.01
N VAL A 22 4.19 -2.92 -13.09
CA VAL A 22 3.08 -2.05 -12.66
C VAL A 22 1.88 -2.22 -13.60
N GLU A 23 2.11 -2.24 -14.91
CA GLU A 23 1.05 -2.40 -15.90
C GLU A 23 0.35 -3.75 -15.73
N HIS A 24 1.10 -4.86 -15.67
CA HIS A 24 0.50 -6.18 -15.42
C HIS A 24 -0.25 -6.22 -14.07
N LEU A 25 0.37 -5.74 -12.99
CA LEU A 25 -0.23 -5.80 -11.66
C LEU A 25 -1.56 -5.03 -11.59
N PHE A 26 -1.59 -3.77 -12.01
CA PHE A 26 -2.79 -2.93 -11.87
C PHE A 26 -3.79 -3.15 -13.00
N ALA A 27 -3.34 -3.36 -14.24
CA ALA A 27 -4.24 -3.55 -15.38
C ALA A 27 -4.80 -4.96 -15.46
N GLU A 28 -4.13 -5.99 -14.92
CA GLU A 28 -4.60 -7.38 -15.03
C GLU A 28 -4.92 -8.05 -13.69
N VAL A 29 -4.23 -7.78 -12.58
CA VAL A 29 -4.50 -8.50 -11.32
C VAL A 29 -5.56 -7.77 -10.48
N TRP A 30 -5.38 -6.46 -10.28
CA TRP A 30 -6.29 -5.66 -9.44
C TRP A 30 -7.61 -5.32 -10.11
N SER A 31 -7.64 -5.27 -11.45
CA SER A 31 -8.82 -4.92 -12.26
C SER A 31 -9.81 -6.09 -12.45
N ARG A 32 -9.42 -7.32 -12.12
CA ARG A 32 -10.25 -8.52 -12.34
C ARG A 32 -11.60 -8.42 -11.64
N GLU A 33 -12.59 -9.05 -12.23
CA GLU A 33 -13.90 -9.19 -11.60
C GLU A 33 -13.86 -10.25 -10.47
N GLY A 34 -14.91 -10.28 -9.65
CA GLY A 34 -15.12 -11.28 -8.58
C GLY A 34 -14.72 -10.84 -7.17
N LEU A 35 -13.74 -9.95 -7.03
CA LEU A 35 -13.44 -9.26 -5.76
C LEU A 35 -13.42 -7.76 -6.00
N SER A 36 -13.85 -6.98 -5.02
CA SER A 36 -13.67 -5.53 -5.06
C SER A 36 -12.21 -5.15 -4.76
N MET A 37 -11.82 -3.91 -5.09
CA MET A 37 -10.52 -3.36 -4.67
C MET A 37 -10.35 -3.43 -3.15
N ARG A 38 -11.42 -3.15 -2.40
CA ARG A 38 -11.45 -3.24 -0.94
C ARG A 38 -11.17 -4.66 -0.45
N ASP A 39 -11.81 -5.66 -1.04
CA ASP A 39 -11.62 -7.06 -0.62
C ASP A 39 -10.20 -7.55 -0.92
N ARG A 40 -9.66 -7.20 -2.10
CA ARG A 40 -8.26 -7.50 -2.45
C ARG A 40 -7.30 -6.87 -1.47
N ARG A 41 -7.52 -5.60 -1.13
CA ARG A 41 -6.67 -4.89 -0.18
C ARG A 41 -6.76 -5.49 1.23
N LEU A 42 -7.95 -5.89 1.67
CA LEU A 42 -8.13 -6.57 2.96
C LEU A 42 -7.36 -7.90 3.02
N LEU A 43 -7.42 -8.71 1.95
CA LEU A 43 -6.62 -9.94 1.85
C LEU A 43 -5.12 -9.66 1.90
N LEU A 44 -4.66 -8.64 1.16
CA LEU A 44 -3.26 -8.26 1.11
C LEU A 44 -2.76 -7.74 2.48
N VAL A 45 -3.56 -6.93 3.18
CA VAL A 45 -3.27 -6.47 4.55
C VAL A 45 -3.05 -7.66 5.49
N GLY A 46 -3.95 -8.65 5.46
CA GLY A 46 -3.83 -9.88 6.25
C GLY A 46 -2.55 -10.68 5.93
N LEU A 47 -2.20 -10.79 4.65
CA LEU A 47 -0.97 -11.47 4.22
C LEU A 47 0.29 -10.72 4.70
N LEU A 48 0.33 -9.40 4.54
CA LEU A 48 1.49 -8.58 4.87
C LEU A 48 1.77 -8.56 6.37
N ILE A 49 0.74 -8.46 7.23
CA ILE A 49 0.95 -8.57 8.67
C ILE A 49 1.42 -9.97 9.06
N GLY A 50 0.89 -11.02 8.42
CA GLY A 50 1.29 -12.40 8.68
C GLY A 50 2.76 -12.65 8.34
N GLN A 51 3.26 -11.99 7.31
CA GLN A 51 4.67 -12.06 6.89
C GLN A 51 5.58 -11.07 7.61
N GLY A 52 5.03 -9.98 8.15
CA GLY A 52 5.79 -8.97 8.91
C GLY A 52 6.43 -7.94 7.99
N MET A 53 5.76 -7.68 6.87
CA MET A 53 6.18 -6.72 5.86
C MET A 53 5.58 -5.36 6.18
N ASP A 54 6.06 -4.72 7.24
CA ASP A 54 5.45 -3.53 7.83
C ASP A 54 5.45 -2.30 6.89
N ASP A 55 6.49 -2.14 6.07
CA ASP A 55 6.58 -1.04 5.10
C ASP A 55 5.50 -1.17 4.03
N ALA A 56 5.39 -2.34 3.41
CA ALA A 56 4.37 -2.63 2.40
C ALA A 56 2.96 -2.56 2.99
N LEU A 57 2.78 -3.03 4.25
CA LEU A 57 1.52 -2.93 4.98
C LEU A 57 1.09 -1.48 5.13
N GLY A 58 2.01 -0.60 5.53
CA GLY A 58 1.76 0.83 5.65
C GLY A 58 1.28 1.47 4.36
N THR A 59 1.94 1.16 3.24
CA THR A 59 1.52 1.62 1.91
C THR A 59 0.09 1.19 1.58
N GLN A 60 -0.28 -0.05 1.89
CA GLN A 60 -1.65 -0.52 1.61
C GLN A 60 -2.69 0.11 2.53
N LEU A 61 -2.38 0.33 3.80
CA LEU A 61 -3.28 0.98 4.75
C LEU A 61 -3.54 2.44 4.36
N ASP A 62 -2.49 3.20 4.02
CA ASP A 62 -2.61 4.60 3.58
C ASP A 62 -3.42 4.71 2.29
N ALA A 63 -3.09 3.89 1.28
CA ALA A 63 -3.86 3.85 0.05
C ALA A 63 -5.32 3.46 0.30
N GLY A 64 -5.57 2.52 1.21
CA GLY A 64 -6.91 2.09 1.64
C GLY A 64 -7.75 3.24 2.17
N LEU A 65 -7.17 4.00 3.10
CA LEU A 65 -7.81 5.14 3.74
C LEU A 65 -8.04 6.29 2.76
N ARG A 66 -7.02 6.70 2.00
CA ARG A 66 -7.11 7.82 1.04
C ARG A 66 -8.06 7.57 -0.12
N THR A 67 -8.26 6.31 -0.51
CA THR A 67 -9.21 5.93 -1.57
C THR A 67 -10.61 5.61 -1.04
N GLY A 68 -10.85 5.76 0.27
CA GLY A 68 -12.16 5.50 0.90
C GLY A 68 -12.54 4.02 0.91
N GLN A 69 -11.58 3.11 0.73
CA GLN A 69 -11.83 1.66 0.83
C GLN A 69 -11.97 1.21 2.28
N PHE A 70 -11.35 1.95 3.20
CA PHE A 70 -11.50 1.76 4.64
C PHE A 70 -11.82 3.08 5.32
N THR A 71 -12.60 3.04 6.38
CA THR A 71 -12.71 4.12 7.36
C THR A 71 -11.67 3.95 8.48
N PRO A 72 -11.36 5.02 9.25
CA PRO A 72 -10.54 4.90 10.46
C PRO A 72 -11.05 3.83 11.44
N GLU A 73 -12.36 3.72 11.61
CA GLU A 73 -13.00 2.74 12.48
C GLU A 73 -12.79 1.31 11.96
N GLU A 74 -12.93 1.09 10.65
CA GLU A 74 -12.67 -0.22 10.05
C GLU A 74 -11.20 -0.64 10.20
N LEU A 75 -10.25 0.30 10.09
CA LEU A 75 -8.83 -0.01 10.32
C LEU A 75 -8.56 -0.44 11.77
N ARG A 76 -9.22 0.18 12.75
CA ARG A 76 -9.12 -0.22 14.16
C ARG A 76 -9.72 -1.61 14.40
N GLU A 77 -10.84 -1.96 13.76
CA GLU A 77 -11.40 -3.31 13.83
C GLU A 77 -10.45 -4.37 13.22
N ILE A 78 -9.77 -4.02 12.12
CA ILE A 78 -8.72 -4.87 11.53
C ILE A 78 -7.57 -5.10 12.52
N VAL A 79 -7.15 -4.08 13.26
CA VAL A 79 -6.13 -4.19 14.32
C VAL A 79 -6.57 -5.20 15.39
N ILE A 80 -7.79 -5.06 15.92
CA ILE A 80 -8.33 -5.92 16.96
C ILE A 80 -8.35 -7.38 16.49
N PHE A 81 -8.83 -7.63 15.27
CA PHE A 81 -8.88 -8.97 14.71
C PHE A 81 -7.47 -9.56 14.52
N LEU A 82 -6.58 -8.83 13.86
CA LEU A 82 -5.24 -9.34 13.51
C LEU A 82 -4.31 -9.44 14.72
N ALA A 83 -4.52 -8.69 15.81
CA ALA A 83 -3.80 -8.91 17.06
C ALA A 83 -3.99 -10.33 17.61
N HIS A 84 -5.18 -10.93 17.41
CA HIS A 84 -5.49 -12.28 17.86
C HIS A 84 -5.00 -13.36 16.90
N TYR A 85 -5.05 -13.11 15.58
CA TYR A 85 -4.72 -14.12 14.56
C TYR A 85 -3.28 -14.04 14.03
N ALA A 86 -2.67 -12.86 14.01
CA ALA A 86 -1.25 -12.67 13.71
C ALA A 86 -0.37 -12.58 14.97
N GLY A 87 -0.99 -12.56 16.15
CA GLY A 87 -0.33 -12.52 17.45
C GLY A 87 -0.04 -11.10 17.95
N TRP A 88 -0.06 -10.95 19.27
CA TRP A 88 0.05 -9.66 19.97
C TRP A 88 1.23 -8.78 19.55
N PRO A 89 2.48 -9.29 19.38
CA PRO A 89 3.60 -8.45 18.98
C PRO A 89 3.41 -7.73 17.64
N ARG A 90 2.77 -8.41 16.67
CA ARG A 90 2.47 -7.84 15.35
C ARG A 90 1.25 -6.93 15.43
N GLY A 91 0.23 -7.33 16.19
CA GLY A 91 -0.96 -6.51 16.47
C GLY A 91 -0.63 -5.14 17.07
N THR A 92 0.23 -5.08 18.10
CA THR A 92 0.64 -3.82 18.72
C THR A 92 1.42 -2.92 17.76
N ARG A 93 2.21 -3.49 16.86
CA ARG A 93 2.89 -2.71 15.82
C ARG A 93 1.91 -2.15 14.80
N LEU A 94 0.95 -2.96 14.36
CA LEU A 94 -0.12 -2.54 13.47
C LEU A 94 -0.97 -1.43 14.09
N ASP A 95 -1.32 -1.55 15.37
CA ASP A 95 -2.06 -0.53 16.12
C ASP A 95 -1.35 0.84 16.07
N ALA A 96 -0.07 0.88 16.42
CA ALA A 96 0.74 2.09 16.36
C ALA A 96 0.80 2.69 14.94
N GLN A 97 0.93 1.84 13.92
CA GLN A 97 0.97 2.26 12.53
C GLN A 97 -0.37 2.82 12.05
N VAL A 98 -1.49 2.22 12.44
CA VAL A 98 -2.85 2.65 12.09
C VAL A 98 -3.18 3.98 12.76
N GLU A 99 -2.88 4.16 14.05
CA GLU A 99 -3.16 5.42 14.74
C GLU A 99 -2.31 6.58 14.21
N ASP A 100 -1.03 6.34 13.90
CA ASP A 100 -0.17 7.33 13.25
C ASP A 100 -0.71 7.71 11.85
N LEU A 101 -1.17 6.73 11.09
CA LEU A 101 -1.80 6.96 9.80
C LEU A 101 -3.09 7.79 9.90
N ILE A 102 -4.01 7.42 10.80
CA ILE A 102 -5.26 8.14 11.02
C ILE A 102 -4.97 9.57 11.47
N SER A 103 -4.00 9.77 12.37
CA SER A 103 -3.61 11.11 12.83
C SER A 103 -3.13 12.00 11.69
N ARG A 104 -2.29 11.48 10.79
CA ARG A 104 -1.85 12.21 9.59
C ARG A 104 -3.00 12.49 8.64
N PHE A 105 -3.83 11.49 8.35
CA PHE A 105 -4.98 11.65 7.47
C PHE A 105 -5.96 12.72 7.97
N MET A 106 -6.25 12.77 9.27
CA MET A 106 -7.13 13.78 9.85
C MET A 106 -6.53 15.19 9.83
N LYS A 107 -5.20 15.33 9.88
CA LYS A 107 -4.54 16.63 9.71
C LYS A 107 -4.64 17.11 8.27
N ASP A 108 -4.38 16.22 7.31
CA ASP A 108 -4.41 16.53 5.87
C ASP A 108 -5.82 16.90 5.37
N TRP A 109 -6.88 16.40 6.01
CA TRP A 109 -8.29 16.59 5.63
C TRP A 109 -9.09 17.50 6.59
N GLY A 110 -8.45 18.03 7.63
CA GLY A 110 -9.05 18.89 8.65
C GLY A 110 -8.84 20.39 8.43
N ASP A 111 -8.06 20.77 7.43
CA ASP A 111 -7.84 22.14 6.92
C ASP A 111 -8.70 22.41 5.67
#